data_AF-A0A2V5X7J4-F1
#
_entry.id   AF-A0A2V5X7J4-F1
#
_cell.length_a   1.000
_cell.length_b   1.000
_cell.length_c   1.000
_cell.angle_alpha   90.00
_cell.angle_beta   90.00
_cell.angle_gamma   90.00
#
_symmetry.space_group_name_H-M   'P 1'
#
loop_
_entity.id
_entity.type
_entity.pdbx_description
1 polymer ?
#
loop_
_entity_poly.entity_id
_entity_poly.type
_entity_poly.pdbx_seq_one_letter_code
_entity_poly.pdbx_strand_id
1 'polypeptide(L)'
;MKTLRRVHLYLGCFFAPLLLFYVVTGWYQTVNPDRRKGVSDSHDLVSRLSRVHVEQYYPTESSTGYSTHLFRVLIVIMANALMATVILGIILAFRTSRNKWPVWLSLALGIVLPVILLWLGQKHD
;
A
#
# COMPACT_ATOMS: atom_id res chain seq x y z
N MET A 1 -17.37 20.76 6.11
CA MET A 1 -17.71 19.75 5.06
C MET A 1 -17.08 20.03 3.68
N LYS A 2 -17.24 21.21 3.06
CA LYS A 2 -16.73 21.47 1.70
C LYS A 2 -15.19 21.35 1.59
N THR A 3 -14.45 21.90 2.55
CA THR A 3 -12.97 21.85 2.57
C THR A 3 -12.45 20.43 2.77
N LEU A 4 -12.99 19.69 3.74
CA LEU A 4 -12.60 18.30 4.00
C LEU A 4 -12.78 17.41 2.77
N ARG A 5 -13.91 17.56 2.05
CA ARG A 5 -14.16 16.83 0.80
C ARG A 5 -13.13 17.19 -0.28
N ARG A 6 -12.75 18.46 -0.39
CA ARG A 6 -11.74 18.92 -1.35
C ARG A 6 -10.35 18.40 -1.01
N VAL A 7 -9.96 18.43 0.27
CA VAL A 7 -8.70 17.89 0.78
C VAL A 7 -8.64 16.38 0.53
N HIS A 8 -9.70 15.63 0.88
CA HIS A 8 -9.79 14.20 0.62
C HIS A 8 -9.68 13.87 -0.87
N LEU A 9 -10.33 14.63 -1.75
CA LEU A 9 -10.24 14.42 -3.20
C LEU A 9 -8.80 14.60 -3.71
N TYR A 10 -8.13 15.69 -3.35
CA TYR A 10 -6.78 15.95 -3.85
C TYR A 10 -5.72 15.06 -3.22
N LEU A 11 -5.77 14.83 -1.90
CA LEU A 11 -4.90 13.85 -1.25
C LEU A 11 -5.14 12.43 -1.79
N GLY A 12 -6.41 12.06 -2.00
CA GLY A 12 -6.78 10.79 -2.60
C GLY A 12 -6.18 10.62 -3.99
N CYS A 13 -6.32 11.62 -4.87
CA CYS A 13 -5.72 11.58 -6.20
C CYS A 13 -4.19 11.57 -6.16
N PHE A 14 -3.59 12.32 -5.24
CA PHE A 14 -2.13 12.38 -5.09
C PHE A 14 -1.54 11.04 -4.63
N PHE A 15 -2.13 10.38 -3.63
CA PHE A 15 -1.61 9.11 -3.12
C PHE A 15 -2.08 7.89 -3.92
N ALA A 16 -3.13 8.02 -4.76
CA ALA A 16 -3.69 6.89 -5.49
C ALA A 16 -2.68 6.09 -6.34
N PRO A 17 -1.76 6.71 -7.14
CA PRO A 17 -0.80 5.94 -7.92
C PRO A 17 0.13 5.08 -7.05
N LEU A 18 0.62 5.64 -5.94
CA LEU A 18 1.45 4.93 -4.97
C LEU A 18 0.68 3.81 -4.27
N LEU A 19 -0.54 4.09 -3.82
CA LEU A 19 -1.37 3.08 -3.16
C LEU A 19 -1.67 1.93 -4.11
N LEU A 20 -1.97 2.21 -5.38
CA LEU A 20 -2.13 1.17 -6.40
C LEU A 20 -0.83 0.37 -6.59
N PHE A 21 0.32 1.04 -6.70
CA PHE A 21 1.61 0.37 -6.80
C PHE A 21 1.84 -0.59 -5.63
N TYR A 22 1.79 -0.09 -4.38
CA TYR A 22 2.03 -0.90 -3.19
C TYR A 22 1.03 -2.04 -3.00
N VAL A 23 -0.26 -1.79 -3.28
CA VAL A 23 -1.30 -2.82 -3.14
C VAL A 23 -1.15 -3.89 -4.22
N VAL A 24 -0.86 -3.52 -5.47
CA VAL A 24 -0.62 -4.48 -6.56
C VAL A 24 0.62 -5.32 -6.27
N THR A 25 1.74 -4.70 -5.88
CA THR A 25 2.97 -5.44 -5.58
C THR A 25 2.82 -6.30 -4.32
N GLY A 26 2.12 -5.81 -3.29
CA GLY A 26 1.85 -6.56 -2.07
C GLY A 26 0.90 -7.74 -2.29
N TRP A 27 -0.12 -7.57 -3.15
CA TRP A 27 -0.98 -8.66 -3.59
C TRP A 27 -0.16 -9.74 -4.32
N TYR A 28 0.73 -9.33 -5.24
CA TYR A 28 1.61 -10.26 -5.94
C TYR A 28 2.53 -11.02 -4.98
N GLN A 29 3.16 -10.35 -4.01
CA GLN A 29 4.02 -10.98 -2.98
C GLN A 29 3.24 -11.93 -2.07
N THR A 30 2.00 -11.58 -1.75
CA THR A 30 1.09 -12.46 -0.98
C THR A 30 0.83 -13.75 -1.73
N VAL A 31 0.69 -13.69 -3.06
CA VAL A 31 0.46 -14.87 -3.90
C VAL A 31 1.77 -15.60 -4.26
N ASN A 32 2.90 -14.91 -4.26
CA ASN A 32 4.22 -15.43 -4.61
C ASN A 32 5.23 -15.12 -3.48
N PRO A 33 5.21 -15.86 -2.37
CA PRO A 33 6.05 -15.57 -1.22
C PRO A 33 7.52 -15.84 -1.53
N ASP A 34 8.38 -14.83 -1.43
CA ASP A 34 9.83 -14.96 -1.53
C ASP A 34 10.46 -14.72 -0.15
N ARG A 35 10.53 -15.79 0.65
CA ARG A 35 11.00 -15.75 2.04
C ARG A 35 12.52 -15.81 2.10
N ARG A 36 13.16 -14.64 2.06
CA ARG A 36 14.64 -14.53 2.10
C ARG A 36 15.23 -14.26 3.49
N LYS A 37 14.42 -14.09 4.54
CA LYS A 37 14.90 -13.74 5.89
C LYS A 37 14.64 -14.84 6.91
N GLY A 38 15.66 -15.17 7.69
CA GLY A 38 15.59 -16.11 8.80
C GLY A 38 14.69 -15.64 9.96
N VAL A 39 14.30 -16.60 10.80
CA VAL A 39 13.57 -16.36 12.04
C VAL A 39 14.52 -15.67 13.02
N SER A 40 14.36 -14.36 13.16
CA SER A 40 14.97 -13.61 14.25
C SER A 40 13.83 -13.28 15.20
N ASP A 41 13.90 -13.85 16.40
CA ASP A 41 12.97 -13.55 17.47
C ASP A 41 13.22 -12.13 17.97
N SER A 42 12.21 -11.30 17.82
CA SER A 42 12.19 -9.93 18.31
C SER A 42 11.06 -9.81 19.34
N HIS A 43 11.38 -9.46 20.58
CA HIS A 43 10.39 -9.27 21.65
C HIS A 43 9.56 -7.99 21.49
N ASP A 44 9.96 -7.10 20.58
CA ASP A 44 9.34 -5.79 20.38
C ASP A 44 8.06 -5.84 19.52
N LEU A 45 7.06 -5.04 19.91
CA LEU A 45 5.75 -4.97 19.26
C LEU A 45 5.83 -4.52 17.79
N VAL A 46 6.70 -3.55 17.47
CA VAL A 46 6.84 -3.05 16.08
C VAL A 46 7.36 -4.16 15.18
N SER A 47 8.31 -4.94 15.69
CA SER A 47 8.87 -6.07 14.96
C SER A 47 7.84 -7.18 14.77
N ARG A 48 7.02 -7.49 15.77
CA ARG A 48 5.91 -8.47 15.65
C ARG A 48 4.88 -8.04 14.60
N LEU A 49 4.47 -6.77 14.61
CA LEU A 49 3.53 -6.22 13.62
C LEU A 49 4.15 -6.19 12.21
N SER A 50 5.44 -5.88 12.10
CA SER A 50 6.17 -5.94 10.83
C SER A 50 6.18 -7.37 10.25
N ARG A 51 6.34 -8.39 11.10
CA ARG A 51 6.24 -9.80 10.68
C ARG A 51 4.83 -10.15 10.19
N VAL A 52 3.77 -9.68 10.83
CA VAL A 52 2.41 -9.88 10.32
C VAL A 52 2.27 -9.27 8.92
N HIS A 53 2.81 -8.07 8.71
CA HIS A 53 2.73 -7.37 7.42
C HIS A 53 3.53 -8.04 6.30
N VAL A 54 4.75 -8.49 6.58
CA VAL A 54 5.68 -9.03 5.57
C VAL A 54 5.54 -10.55 5.42
N GLU A 55 5.39 -11.26 6.53
CA GLU A 55 5.48 -12.73 6.60
C GLU A 55 4.14 -13.40 6.88
N GLN A 56 3.08 -12.64 7.19
CA GLN A 56 1.70 -13.14 7.31
C GLN A 56 1.46 -14.10 8.48
N TYR A 57 2.32 -14.06 9.50
CA TYR A 57 2.11 -14.78 10.75
C TYR A 57 2.46 -13.90 11.95
N TYR A 58 1.86 -14.21 13.10
CA TYR A 58 2.15 -13.54 14.36
C TYR A 58 3.10 -14.41 15.19
N PRO A 59 4.33 -13.96 15.50
CA PRO A 59 5.30 -14.76 16.24
C PRO A 59 4.94 -14.88 17.74
N THR A 60 4.87 -16.11 18.22
CA THR A 60 4.63 -16.51 19.61
C THR A 60 5.58 -17.63 20.00
N GLU A 61 6.20 -17.56 21.18
CA GLU A 61 7.19 -18.53 21.68
C GLU A 61 6.64 -19.95 21.87
N SER A 62 5.31 -20.09 21.99
CA SER A 62 4.63 -21.37 22.22
C SER A 62 4.30 -22.16 20.95
N SER A 63 4.63 -21.67 19.75
CA SER A 63 4.20 -22.27 18.49
C SER A 63 5.38 -22.87 17.71
N THR A 64 5.23 -24.12 17.28
CA THR A 64 6.22 -24.85 16.45
C THR A 64 6.02 -24.65 14.94
N GLY A 65 4.95 -23.96 14.51
CA GLY A 65 4.67 -23.69 13.11
C GLY A 65 3.42 -22.81 12.89
N TYR A 66 3.32 -22.20 11.71
CA TYR A 66 2.21 -21.29 11.37
C TYR A 66 1.59 -21.66 10.02
N SER A 67 0.26 -21.77 9.99
CA SER A 67 -0.51 -21.78 8.74
C SER A 67 -0.95 -20.36 8.40
N THR A 68 -0.51 -19.85 7.26
CA THR A 68 -0.85 -18.48 6.80
C THR A 68 -2.03 -18.46 5.83
N HIS A 69 -2.64 -19.61 5.52
CA HIS A 69 -3.61 -19.74 4.43
C HIS A 69 -4.84 -18.83 4.61
N LEU A 70 -5.48 -18.86 5.78
CA LEU A 70 -6.68 -18.03 6.03
C LEU A 70 -6.36 -16.53 5.95
N PHE A 71 -5.24 -16.12 6.54
CA PHE A 71 -4.81 -14.73 6.53
C PHE A 71 -4.44 -14.26 5.12
N ARG A 72 -3.81 -15.13 4.33
CA ARG A 72 -3.50 -14.89 2.92
C ARG A 72 -4.76 -14.66 2.08
N VAL A 73 -5.81 -15.47 2.26
CA VAL A 73 -7.11 -15.28 1.57
C VAL A 73 -7.71 -13.93 1.94
N LEU A 74 -7.71 -13.58 3.24
CA LEU A 74 -8.19 -12.28 3.71
C LEU A 74 -7.43 -11.12 3.06
N ILE A 75 -6.10 -11.17 3.01
CA ILE A 75 -5.27 -10.13 2.38
C ILE A 75 -5.60 -9.99 0.89
N VAL A 76 -5.79 -11.10 0.17
CA VAL A 76 -6.14 -11.05 -1.25
C VAL A 76 -7.48 -10.35 -1.46
N ILE A 77 -8.50 -10.69 -0.68
CA ILE A 77 -9.82 -10.05 -0.76
C ILE A 77 -9.70 -8.55 -0.44
N MET A 78 -9.00 -8.22 0.65
CA MET A 78 -8.78 -6.84 1.09
C MET A 78 -8.03 -6.01 0.04
N ALA A 79 -6.98 -6.57 -0.58
CA ALA A 79 -6.19 -5.89 -1.60
C ALA A 79 -7.03 -5.57 -2.84
N ASN A 80 -7.85 -6.52 -3.31
CA ASN A 80 -8.75 -6.31 -4.44
C ASN A 80 -9.82 -5.24 -4.12
N ALA A 81 -10.40 -5.29 -2.92
CA ALA A 81 -11.36 -4.28 -2.47
C ALA A 81 -10.73 -2.87 -2.38
N LEU A 82 -9.53 -2.76 -1.83
CA LEU A 82 -8.80 -1.49 -1.77
C LEU A 82 -8.45 -0.96 -3.17
N MET A 83 -8.00 -1.82 -4.07
CA MET A 83 -7.73 -1.43 -5.46
C MET A 83 -8.98 -0.90 -6.16
N ALA A 84 -10.11 -1.61 -6.03
CA ALA A 84 -11.38 -1.17 -6.60
C ALA A 84 -11.84 0.18 -6.03
N THR A 85 -11.71 0.40 -4.72
CA THR A 85 -12.09 1.67 -4.08
C THR A 85 -11.19 2.83 -4.49
N VAL A 86 -9.88 2.61 -4.64
CA VAL A 86 -8.96 3.65 -5.14
C VAL A 86 -9.30 4.01 -6.59
N ILE A 87 -9.52 3.01 -7.46
CA ILE A 87 -9.94 3.24 -8.86
C ILE A 87 -11.25 4.02 -8.92
N LEU A 88 -12.25 3.62 -8.12
CA LEU A 88 -13.51 4.34 -8.03
C LEU A 88 -13.33 5.78 -7.54
N GLY A 89 -12.45 6.01 -6.56
CA GLY A 89 -12.09 7.34 -6.07
C GLY A 89 -11.54 8.24 -7.17
N ILE A 90 -10.64 7.72 -8.01
CA ILE A 90 -10.10 8.45 -9.18
C ILE A 90 -11.21 8.77 -10.19
N ILE A 91 -12.07 7.79 -10.52
CA ILE A 91 -13.19 7.97 -11.44
C ILE A 91 -14.13 9.07 -10.93
N LEU A 92 -14.48 9.03 -9.65
CA LEU A 92 -15.33 10.04 -9.01
C LEU A 92 -14.66 11.42 -9.02
N ALA A 93 -13.35 11.51 -8.80
CA ALA A 93 -12.63 12.78 -8.84
C ALA A 93 -12.73 13.45 -10.21
N PHE A 94 -12.59 12.69 -11.31
CA PHE A 94 -12.76 13.20 -12.67
C PHE A 94 -14.21 13.53 -13.03
N ARG A 95 -15.16 12.73 -12.56
CA ARG A 95 -16.60 12.95 -12.84
C ARG A 95 -17.18 14.15 -12.09
N THR A 96 -16.72 14.41 -10.87
CA THR A 96 -17.30 15.44 -10.00
C THR A 96 -16.58 16.79 -10.07
N SER A 97 -15.35 16.83 -10.59
CA SER A 97 -14.56 18.07 -10.67
C SER A 97 -14.92 18.89 -11.91
N ARG A 98 -15.37 20.14 -11.69
CA ARG A 98 -15.66 21.09 -12.78
C ARG A 98 -14.42 21.40 -13.64
N ASN A 99 -13.27 21.56 -12.99
CA ASN A 99 -11.96 21.68 -13.66
C ASN A 99 -11.13 20.42 -13.35
N LYS A 100 -10.71 19.71 -14.40
CA LYS A 100 -9.97 18.43 -14.30
C LYS A 100 -8.47 18.63 -14.13
N TRP A 101 -7.96 19.84 -14.39
CA TRP A 101 -6.54 20.16 -14.28
C TRP A 101 -5.92 19.83 -12.91
N PRO A 102 -6.53 20.23 -11.77
CA PRO A 102 -5.98 19.90 -10.46
C PRO A 102 -5.94 18.39 -10.17
N VAL A 103 -6.88 17.62 -10.75
CA VAL A 103 -6.90 16.15 -10.61
C VAL A 103 -5.71 15.54 -11.35
N TRP A 104 -5.50 15.95 -12.61
CA TRP A 104 -4.33 15.55 -13.40
C TRP A 104 -3.01 15.92 -12.72
N LEU A 105 -2.90 17.15 -12.23
CA LEU A 105 -1.71 17.62 -11.52
C LEU A 105 -1.45 16.78 -10.27
N SER A 106 -2.49 16.46 -9.48
CA SER A 106 -2.36 15.64 -8.28
C SER A 106 -1.85 14.24 -8.61
N LEU A 107 -2.43 13.58 -9.62
CA LEU A 107 -2.00 12.25 -10.07
C LEU A 107 -0.56 12.26 -10.58
N ALA A 108 -0.19 13.26 -11.39
CA ALA A 108 1.16 13.40 -11.92
C ALA A 108 2.18 13.60 -10.79
N LEU A 109 1.91 14.50 -9.84
CA LEU A 109 2.77 14.71 -8.67
C LEU A 109 2.89 13.46 -7.81
N GLY A 110 1.82 12.67 -7.70
CA GLY A 110 1.82 11.38 -7.00
C GLY A 110 2.78 10.34 -7.56
N ILE A 111 3.13 10.44 -8.85
CA ILE A 111 4.11 9.58 -9.52
C ILE A 111 5.50 10.22 -9.51
N VAL A 112 5.57 11.51 -9.86
CA VAL A 112 6.84 12.24 -10.03
C VAL A 112 7.58 12.38 -8.70
N LEU A 113 6.89 12.72 -7.61
CA LEU A 113 7.55 12.94 -6.32
C LEU A 113 8.29 11.69 -5.83
N PRO A 114 7.68 10.49 -5.77
CA PRO A 114 8.38 9.27 -5.38
C PRO A 114 9.59 8.94 -6.27
N VAL A 115 9.46 9.10 -7.58
CA VAL A 115 10.55 8.84 -8.53
C VAL A 115 11.74 9.77 -8.25
N ILE A 116 11.48 11.06 -8.04
CA ILE A 116 12.53 12.03 -7.67
C ILE A 116 13.17 11.65 -6.34
N LEU A 117 12.37 11.31 -5.32
CA LEU A 117 12.89 10.91 -4.01
C LEU A 117 13.78 9.67 -4.09
N LEU A 118 13.40 8.68 -4.89
CA LEU A 118 14.20 7.48 -5.12
C LEU A 118 15.51 7.81 -5.84
N TRP A 119 15.45 8.68 -6.85
CA TRP A 119 16.64 9.12 -7.59
C TRP A 119 17.62 9.89 -6.71
N LEU A 120 17.14 10.86 -5.92
CA LEU A 120 17.97 11.61 -4.97
C LEU A 120 18.55 10.73 -3.85
N GLY A 121 17.88 9.63 -3.52
CA GLY A 121 18.36 8.65 -2.54
C GLY A 121 19.45 7.72 -3.06
N GLN A 122 19.79 7.76 -4.35
CA GLN A 122 20.84 6.92 -4.93
C GLN A 122 22.20 7.36 -4.38
N LYS A 123 22.88 6.45 -3.66
CA LYS A 123 24.30 6.61 -3.33
C LYS A 123 25.12 6.10 -4.51
N HIS A 124 26.06 6.92 -4.94
CA HIS A 124 27.07 6.53 -5.91
C HIS A 124 28.36 6.28 -5.13
N ASP A 125 28.81 5.03 -5.14
CA ASP A 125 30.09 4.60 -4.57
C ASP A 125 31.25 5.00 -5.51
#